data_AF-A0A6P5MIV3-F1
#
_entry.id   AF-A0A6P5MIV3-F1
#
_cell.length_a   1.000
_cell.length_b   1.000
_cell.length_c   1.000
_cell.angle_alpha   90.00
_cell.angle_beta   90.00
_cell.angle_gamma   90.00
#
_symmetry.space_group_name_H-M   'P 1'
#
loop_
_entity.id
_entity.type
_entity.pdbx_description
1 polymer ?
#
loop_
_entity_poly.entity_id
_entity_poly.type
_entity_poly.pdbx_seq_one_letter_code
_entity_poly.pdbx_strand_id
1 'polypeptide(L)'
;MILHLSQNRSFLFVNPKLPPPPFQPQTRLRFSFKARTFRVFNSTHIATLNNFSPVESKRVPRHVKIEAQRVLMDYLHSTRGYSFLDAEYISKNCPNFVKSLIANIFVGGNDVDVDVDGVAHSLRKFLRYNPINEFEPFFESIGISPSELQDFLPSGMFFLADNSALVDNFHVLCNYGVPRNRIGEIYKEAKEVFGYPKGFLLEKFREYEELGLSKSFIIKLGVCCPSILVGDHHGEFVVVLDWLKRIGIEDDWIVSYMSCSRTYSWKKMLDAIQLLDEVGYSEEQMHNLFKANPKLLLEGFGKKLRMFLVRSHKLGVKVNVMYSYFMEYPHILLNKCAKNLLRVIDILCAIGMETDEIAQILSNYMHLFSTHSFKGPRTVISELKVEKAELLQVIKDDPLKLISMASSSKKKSPKQISVYGLFGRSRFGL
;
A
#
# COMPACT_ATOMS: atom_id res chain seq x y z
N MET A 1 11.11 15.75 18.54
CA MET A 1 10.96 15.32 19.95
C MET A 1 10.49 13.86 20.12
N ILE A 2 10.61 13.01 19.08
CA ILE A 2 10.57 11.53 19.19
C ILE A 2 12.01 10.96 19.02
N LEU A 3 13.03 11.84 19.04
CA LEU A 3 14.43 11.49 18.79
C LEU A 3 15.36 11.82 19.98
N HIS A 4 14.82 12.13 21.17
CA HIS A 4 15.66 12.62 22.28
C HIS A 4 15.35 12.03 23.66
N LEU A 5 14.66 10.89 23.73
CA LEU A 5 14.45 10.15 24.99
C LEU A 5 15.00 8.72 24.94
N SER A 6 16.03 8.46 24.12
CA SER A 6 16.74 7.18 24.09
C SER A 6 18.07 7.25 24.83
N GLN A 7 18.04 7.42 26.16
CA GLN A 7 19.17 7.04 27.00
C GLN A 7 18.63 6.34 28.24
N ASN A 8 18.94 5.05 28.35
CA ASN A 8 18.70 4.12 29.46
C ASN A 8 17.60 3.07 29.28
N ARG A 9 17.69 2.30 28.20
CA ARG A 9 17.72 0.82 28.19
C ARG A 9 18.04 0.40 26.75
N SER A 10 19.32 0.13 26.50
CA SER A 10 19.79 -0.31 25.19
C SER A 10 19.23 -1.70 24.91
N PHE A 11 18.40 -1.83 23.88
CA PHE A 11 18.27 -3.12 23.20
C PHE A 11 19.66 -3.51 22.73
N LEU A 12 20.27 -4.49 23.38
CA LEU A 12 21.54 -5.07 22.94
C LEU A 12 21.26 -5.94 21.73
N PHE A 13 21.07 -5.33 20.56
CA PHE A 13 21.27 -6.00 19.29
C PHE A 13 22.79 -6.14 19.11
N VAL A 14 23.28 -7.38 19.11
CA VAL A 14 24.66 -7.69 18.78
C VAL A 14 24.90 -7.27 17.32
N ASN A 15 25.73 -6.25 17.09
CA ASN A 15 26.16 -5.86 15.75
C ASN A 15 26.96 -7.01 15.11
N PRO A 16 26.54 -7.57 13.97
CA PRO A 16 27.43 -8.40 13.17
C PRO A 16 28.53 -7.49 12.59
N LYS A 17 29.79 -7.89 12.74
CA LYS A 17 30.93 -7.20 12.12
C LYS A 17 30.79 -7.25 10.60
N LEU A 18 30.67 -6.08 9.97
CA LEU A 18 30.72 -5.92 8.51
C LEU A 18 32.06 -6.41 7.95
N PRO A 19 32.08 -7.23 6.88
CA PRO A 19 33.28 -7.44 6.09
C PRO A 19 33.62 -6.17 5.26
N PRO A 20 34.90 -5.95 4.92
CA PRO A 20 35.32 -4.77 4.17
C PRO A 20 34.76 -4.77 2.73
N PRO A 21 34.52 -3.59 2.13
CA PRO A 21 33.93 -3.48 0.80
C PRO A 21 34.89 -4.01 -0.28
N PRO A 22 34.40 -4.71 -1.32
CA PRO A 22 35.23 -5.11 -2.45
C PRO A 22 35.58 -3.91 -3.35
N PHE A 23 36.73 -4.06 -3.99
CA PHE A 23 37.49 -3.08 -4.77
C PHE A 23 36.71 -2.38 -5.90
N GLN A 24 37.03 -1.10 -6.11
CA GLN A 24 36.60 -0.28 -7.25
C GLN A 24 37.12 -0.85 -8.58
N PRO A 25 36.30 -0.95 -9.65
CA PRO A 25 36.80 -1.20 -10.99
C PRO A 25 37.45 0.07 -11.58
N GLN A 26 38.72 -0.06 -11.95
CA GLN A 26 39.49 0.94 -12.66
C GLN A 26 39.01 1.10 -14.11
N THR A 27 38.84 2.38 -14.49
CA THR A 27 39.08 3.02 -15.78
C THR A 27 39.03 2.21 -17.09
N ARG A 28 37.98 2.49 -17.88
CA ARG A 28 37.86 2.65 -19.34
C ARG A 28 39.00 2.12 -20.25
N LEU A 29 38.61 1.26 -21.20
CA LEU A 29 39.18 1.23 -22.55
C LEU A 29 38.06 1.47 -23.58
N ARG A 30 38.16 2.60 -24.30
CA ARG A 30 37.27 2.97 -25.40
C ARG A 30 37.77 2.30 -26.68
N PHE A 31 37.00 1.36 -27.23
CA PHE A 31 37.15 0.93 -28.61
C PHE A 31 36.03 1.54 -29.45
N SER A 32 36.42 2.49 -30.30
CA SER A 32 35.57 3.14 -31.29
C SER A 32 35.52 2.26 -32.54
N PHE A 33 34.37 1.63 -32.80
CA PHE A 33 34.07 1.06 -34.12
C PHE A 33 33.19 2.04 -34.88
N LYS A 34 33.77 2.69 -35.90
CA LYS A 34 33.04 3.45 -36.92
C LYS A 34 32.19 2.46 -37.74
N ALA A 35 30.88 2.48 -37.54
CA ALA A 35 29.93 1.83 -38.44
C ALA A 35 29.12 2.88 -39.20
N ARG A 36 28.93 2.62 -40.49
CA ARG A 36 28.48 3.54 -41.53
C ARG A 36 27.09 4.11 -41.24
N THR A 37 26.98 5.44 -41.39
CA THR A 37 25.74 6.21 -41.45
C THR A 37 24.78 5.64 -42.49
N PHE A 38 23.68 5.07 -42.02
CA PHE A 38 22.47 4.94 -42.84
C PHE A 38 21.59 6.17 -42.63
N ARG A 39 21.13 6.69 -43.76
CA ARG A 39 20.45 7.96 -43.95
C ARG A 39 19.12 7.94 -43.20
N VAL A 40 18.92 8.92 -42.33
CA VAL A 40 17.64 9.23 -41.66
C VAL A 40 16.57 9.44 -42.73
N PHE A 41 15.59 8.54 -42.80
CA PHE A 41 14.30 8.86 -43.40
C PHE A 41 13.43 9.44 -42.28
N ASN A 42 13.19 10.74 -42.36
CA ASN A 42 12.10 11.39 -41.64
C ASN A 42 10.79 10.78 -42.17
N SER A 43 10.20 9.84 -41.42
CA SER A 43 8.84 9.38 -41.68
C SER A 43 7.88 10.24 -40.86
N THR A 44 7.28 11.22 -41.51
CA THR A 44 6.28 12.15 -40.98
C THR A 44 4.86 11.57 -40.92
N HIS A 45 4.69 10.25 -40.96
CA HIS A 45 3.39 9.61 -40.76
C HIS A 45 3.53 8.35 -39.89
N ILE A 46 3.67 8.55 -38.58
CA ILE A 46 3.38 7.53 -37.58
C ILE A 46 2.13 8.03 -36.88
N ALA A 47 1.06 7.23 -36.89
CA ALA A 47 -0.13 7.51 -36.10
C ALA A 47 0.25 7.39 -34.62
N THR A 48 0.69 8.49 -34.02
CA THR A 48 0.67 8.65 -32.58
C THR A 48 -0.77 8.41 -32.16
N LEU A 49 -1.04 7.33 -31.40
CA LEU A 49 -2.28 7.18 -30.66
C LEU A 49 -2.30 8.29 -29.59
N ASN A 50 -2.60 9.51 -30.03
CA ASN A 50 -2.63 10.69 -29.18
C ASN A 50 -3.78 10.56 -28.19
N ASN A 51 -3.42 10.55 -26.91
CA ASN A 51 -4.26 10.73 -25.73
C ASN A 51 -5.57 9.94 -25.73
N PHE A 52 -5.52 8.74 -25.13
CA PHE A 52 -6.71 8.03 -24.65
C PHE A 52 -7.45 8.90 -23.63
N SER A 53 -8.38 9.73 -24.09
CA SER A 53 -9.42 10.25 -23.22
C SER A 53 -10.38 9.09 -22.88
N PRO A 54 -10.99 9.09 -21.68
CA PRO A 54 -12.04 8.14 -21.38
C PRO A 54 -13.25 8.51 -22.23
N VAL A 55 -13.40 7.88 -23.40
CA VAL A 55 -14.61 7.98 -24.21
C VAL A 55 -15.74 7.30 -23.43
N GLU A 56 -16.80 8.06 -23.11
CA GLU A 56 -18.03 7.53 -22.54
C GLU A 56 -18.56 6.39 -23.43
N SER A 57 -18.60 5.19 -22.85
CA SER A 57 -18.62 3.96 -23.64
C SER A 57 -20.03 3.59 -24.12
N LYS A 58 -20.21 3.50 -25.44
CA LYS A 58 -21.17 2.54 -26.02
C LYS A 58 -20.80 1.13 -25.56
N ARG A 59 -21.80 0.31 -25.20
CA ARG A 59 -21.58 -1.05 -24.66
C ARG A 59 -21.12 -1.99 -25.78
N VAL A 60 -19.81 -2.24 -25.88
CA VAL A 60 -19.24 -3.18 -26.85
C VAL A 60 -19.79 -4.61 -26.58
N PRO A 61 -20.35 -5.31 -27.59
CA PRO A 61 -20.84 -6.68 -27.44
C PRO A 61 -19.74 -7.65 -27.01
N ARG A 62 -20.10 -8.66 -26.21
CA ARG A 62 -19.14 -9.64 -25.66
C ARG A 62 -18.38 -10.42 -26.74
N HIS A 63 -19.06 -10.83 -27.81
CA HIS A 63 -18.45 -11.60 -28.89
C HIS A 63 -17.41 -10.76 -29.66
N VAL A 64 -17.68 -9.47 -29.92
CA VAL A 64 -16.74 -8.53 -30.53
C VAL A 64 -15.48 -8.39 -29.67
N LYS A 65 -15.66 -8.26 -28.35
CA LYS A 65 -14.54 -8.19 -27.42
C LYS A 65 -13.67 -9.45 -27.46
N ILE A 66 -14.27 -10.63 -27.45
CA ILE A 66 -13.54 -11.91 -27.51
C ILE A 66 -12.73 -12.00 -28.80
N GLU A 67 -13.31 -11.63 -29.94
CA GLU A 67 -12.60 -11.67 -31.21
C GLU A 67 -11.49 -10.62 -31.29
N ALA A 68 -11.70 -9.42 -30.76
CA ALA A 68 -10.65 -8.41 -30.67
C ALA A 68 -9.47 -8.86 -29.79
N GLN A 69 -9.76 -9.55 -28.68
CA GLN A 69 -8.73 -10.18 -27.84
C GLN A 69 -7.95 -11.24 -28.61
N ARG A 70 -8.65 -12.08 -29.39
CA ARG A 70 -8.01 -13.09 -30.25
C ARG A 70 -7.08 -12.45 -31.30
N VAL A 71 -7.54 -11.42 -31.98
CA VAL A 71 -6.72 -10.70 -32.97
C VAL A 71 -5.49 -10.04 -32.33
N LEU A 72 -5.65 -9.45 -31.14
CA LEU A 72 -4.52 -8.90 -30.38
C LEU A 72 -3.54 -9.99 -29.93
N MET A 73 -4.03 -11.14 -29.47
CA MET A 73 -3.21 -12.30 -29.13
C MET A 73 -2.42 -12.79 -30.35
N ASP A 74 -3.07 -12.97 -31.50
CA ASP A 74 -2.44 -13.41 -32.74
C ASP A 74 -1.36 -12.43 -33.19
N TYR A 75 -1.59 -11.12 -33.05
CA TYR A 75 -0.60 -10.08 -33.31
C TYR A 75 0.62 -10.21 -32.37
N LEU A 76 0.38 -10.27 -31.06
CA LEU A 76 1.46 -10.37 -30.06
C LEU A 76 2.29 -11.66 -30.24
N HIS A 77 1.64 -12.79 -30.54
CA HIS A 77 2.32 -14.06 -30.72
C HIS A 77 3.00 -14.17 -32.10
N SER A 78 2.24 -14.03 -33.18
CA SER A 78 2.70 -14.35 -34.54
C SER A 78 3.52 -13.24 -35.17
N THR A 79 3.17 -11.98 -34.91
CA THR A 79 3.86 -10.82 -35.50
C THR A 79 5.00 -10.34 -34.62
N ARG A 80 4.82 -10.34 -33.30
CA ARG A 80 5.79 -9.79 -32.34
C ARG A 80 6.67 -10.85 -31.67
N GLY A 81 6.33 -12.14 -31.81
CA GLY A 81 7.16 -13.25 -31.34
C GLY A 81 7.08 -13.51 -29.83
N TYR A 82 6.07 -12.98 -29.13
CA TYR A 82 5.87 -13.28 -27.73
C TYR A 82 5.42 -14.72 -27.52
N SER A 83 5.70 -15.29 -26.35
CA SER A 83 5.21 -16.63 -26.02
C SER A 83 3.68 -16.65 -26.10
N PHE A 84 3.11 -17.79 -26.51
CA PHE A 84 1.66 -17.94 -26.61
C PHE A 84 0.97 -17.61 -25.28
N LEU A 85 1.54 -18.05 -24.16
CA LEU A 85 1.00 -17.82 -22.82
C LEU A 85 0.99 -16.33 -22.45
N ASP A 86 2.02 -15.58 -22.83
CA ASP A 86 2.07 -14.15 -22.53
C ASP A 86 1.16 -13.35 -23.44
N ALA A 87 1.12 -13.67 -24.74
CA ALA A 87 0.19 -13.06 -25.67
C ALA A 87 -1.27 -13.29 -25.25
N GLU A 88 -1.61 -14.53 -24.86
CA GLU A 88 -2.94 -14.90 -24.36
C GLU A 88 -3.26 -14.14 -23.06
N TYR A 89 -2.33 -14.11 -22.11
CA TYR A 89 -2.54 -13.42 -20.85
C TYR A 89 -2.75 -11.91 -21.05
N ILE A 90 -1.88 -11.25 -21.82
CA ILE A 90 -1.94 -9.80 -22.06
C ILE A 90 -3.29 -9.43 -22.69
N SER A 91 -3.61 -10.07 -23.83
CA SER A 91 -4.84 -9.82 -24.57
C SER A 91 -6.13 -10.03 -23.74
N LYS A 92 -6.16 -11.05 -22.88
CA LYS A 92 -7.32 -11.32 -22.02
C LYS A 92 -7.46 -10.32 -20.86
N ASN A 93 -6.36 -9.74 -20.39
CA ASN A 93 -6.31 -8.91 -19.19
C ASN A 93 -6.11 -7.40 -19.44
N CYS A 94 -6.20 -6.92 -20.69
CA CYS A 94 -6.17 -5.49 -21.04
C CYS A 94 -7.54 -4.96 -21.58
N PRO A 95 -8.62 -5.00 -20.79
CA PRO A 95 -9.97 -4.72 -21.28
C PRO A 95 -10.19 -3.28 -21.77
N ASN A 96 -9.49 -2.29 -21.22
CA ASN A 96 -9.62 -0.90 -21.63
C ASN A 96 -8.85 -0.65 -22.91
N PHE A 97 -7.64 -1.18 -23.04
CA PHE A 97 -6.89 -1.15 -24.30
C PHE A 97 -7.69 -1.78 -25.44
N VAL A 98 -8.30 -2.96 -25.22
CA VAL A 98 -9.14 -3.62 -26.23
C VAL A 98 -10.35 -2.77 -26.62
N LYS A 99 -11.02 -2.12 -25.65
CA LYS A 99 -12.13 -1.20 -25.95
C LYS A 99 -11.66 -0.02 -26.80
N SER A 100 -10.52 0.58 -26.47
CA SER A 100 -9.96 1.70 -27.23
C SER A 100 -9.55 1.27 -28.64
N LEU A 101 -8.97 0.08 -28.79
CA LEU A 101 -8.61 -0.49 -30.09
C LEU A 101 -9.84 -0.69 -30.98
N ILE A 102 -10.93 -1.20 -30.43
CA ILE A 102 -12.22 -1.32 -31.15
C ILE A 102 -12.76 0.07 -31.48
N ALA A 103 -12.81 0.98 -30.51
CA ALA A 103 -13.35 2.32 -30.71
C ALA A 103 -12.66 3.06 -31.87
N ASN A 104 -11.33 2.99 -31.95
CA ASN A 104 -10.54 3.65 -33.01
C ASN A 104 -10.84 3.15 -34.43
N ILE A 105 -11.32 1.92 -34.59
CA ILE A 105 -11.68 1.36 -35.89
C ILE A 105 -13.14 1.64 -36.25
N PHE A 106 -14.01 1.76 -35.24
CA PHE A 106 -15.46 1.93 -35.41
C PHE A 106 -15.96 3.35 -35.11
N VAL A 107 -15.09 4.36 -35.14
CA VAL A 107 -15.49 5.78 -35.04
C VAL A 107 -16.35 6.14 -36.26
N GLY A 108 -17.69 6.07 -36.11
CA GLY A 108 -18.65 6.61 -37.09
C GLY A 108 -19.66 5.63 -37.70
N GLY A 109 -19.65 4.34 -37.33
CA GLY A 109 -20.67 3.38 -37.80
C GLY A 109 -21.94 3.41 -36.91
N ASN A 110 -23.10 3.68 -37.51
CA ASN A 110 -24.39 3.47 -36.86
C ASN A 110 -24.58 1.99 -36.47
N ASP A 111 -25.42 1.74 -35.46
CA ASP A 111 -25.79 0.43 -34.89
C ASP A 111 -26.46 -0.51 -35.91
N VAL A 112 -25.71 -0.97 -36.91
CA VAL A 112 -26.13 -2.02 -37.84
C VAL A 112 -25.18 -3.19 -37.64
N ASP A 113 -25.72 -4.29 -37.13
CA ASP A 113 -25.15 -5.64 -37.03
C ASP A 113 -23.64 -5.69 -37.24
N VAL A 114 -22.90 -5.50 -36.15
CA VAL A 114 -21.44 -5.61 -36.15
C VAL A 114 -21.08 -7.06 -36.46
N ASP A 115 -20.84 -7.33 -37.74
CA ASP A 115 -20.33 -8.61 -38.22
C ASP A 115 -18.97 -8.90 -37.56
N VAL A 116 -18.91 -10.02 -36.82
CA VAL A 116 -17.73 -10.43 -36.06
C VAL A 116 -16.53 -10.62 -36.98
N ASP A 117 -16.77 -11.17 -38.17
CA ASP A 117 -15.74 -11.44 -39.17
C ASP A 117 -15.22 -10.12 -39.78
N GLY A 118 -16.12 -9.17 -40.06
CA GLY A 118 -15.78 -7.81 -40.44
C GLY A 118 -14.92 -7.08 -39.40
N VAL A 119 -15.21 -7.25 -38.11
CA VAL A 119 -14.39 -6.69 -37.02
C VAL A 119 -13.01 -7.31 -36.97
N ALA A 120 -12.95 -8.64 -36.98
CA ALA A 120 -11.69 -9.38 -36.97
C ALA A 120 -10.81 -8.96 -38.13
N HIS A 121 -11.39 -8.90 -39.34
CA HIS A 121 -10.69 -8.51 -40.55
C HIS A 121 -10.13 -7.08 -40.46
N SER A 122 -10.95 -6.14 -40.00
CA SER A 122 -10.56 -4.73 -39.86
C SER A 122 -9.45 -4.54 -38.83
N LEU A 123 -9.54 -5.21 -37.67
CA LEU A 123 -8.51 -5.20 -36.64
C LEU A 123 -7.20 -5.83 -37.13
N ARG A 124 -7.26 -6.99 -37.80
CA ARG A 124 -6.06 -7.65 -38.38
C ARG A 124 -5.39 -6.75 -39.40
N LYS A 125 -6.18 -6.13 -40.29
CA LYS A 125 -5.69 -5.18 -41.29
C LYS A 125 -5.05 -3.98 -40.61
N PHE A 126 -5.68 -3.40 -39.59
CA PHE A 126 -5.13 -2.28 -38.84
C PHE A 126 -3.78 -2.62 -38.21
N LEU A 127 -3.71 -3.70 -37.41
CA LEU A 127 -2.48 -4.10 -36.70
C LEU A 127 -1.34 -4.54 -37.64
N ARG A 128 -1.67 -4.99 -38.86
CA ARG A 128 -0.66 -5.32 -39.88
C ARG A 128 0.11 -4.09 -40.36
N TYR A 129 -0.54 -2.92 -40.40
CA TYR A 129 0.06 -1.68 -40.94
C TYR A 129 0.35 -0.63 -39.86
N ASN A 130 -0.18 -0.80 -38.64
CA ASN A 130 -0.04 0.16 -37.55
C ASN A 130 0.49 -0.58 -36.30
N PRO A 131 1.79 -0.50 -36.00
CA PRO A 131 2.31 -1.05 -34.75
C PRO A 131 1.71 -0.31 -33.56
N ILE A 132 1.38 -1.06 -32.50
CA ILE A 132 0.85 -0.50 -31.26
C ILE A 132 1.97 -0.27 -30.24
N ASN A 133 1.73 0.62 -29.29
CA ASN A 133 2.54 0.70 -28.08
C ASN A 133 2.23 -0.51 -27.18
N GLU A 134 3.10 -1.50 -27.17
CA GLU A 134 2.91 -2.78 -26.48
C GLU A 134 2.97 -2.66 -24.96
N PHE A 135 3.57 -1.58 -24.44
CA PHE A 135 3.63 -1.31 -23.00
C PHE A 135 2.24 -1.04 -22.43
N GLU A 136 1.31 -0.49 -23.21
CA GLU A 136 -0.05 -0.19 -22.75
C GLU A 136 -0.85 -1.44 -22.40
N PRO A 137 -1.09 -2.39 -23.33
CA PRO A 137 -1.81 -3.62 -22.99
C PRO A 137 -1.03 -4.47 -21.97
N PHE A 138 0.30 -4.44 -22.00
CA PHE A 138 1.12 -5.14 -21.02
C PHE A 138 0.91 -4.61 -19.60
N PHE A 139 1.08 -3.31 -19.38
CA PHE A 139 0.94 -2.70 -18.05
C PHE A 139 -0.48 -2.82 -17.51
N GLU A 140 -1.49 -2.68 -18.37
CA GLU A 140 -2.87 -2.95 -17.98
C GLU A 140 -3.05 -4.40 -17.52
N SER A 141 -2.47 -5.37 -18.25
CA SER A 141 -2.60 -6.80 -17.94
C SER A 141 -1.96 -7.22 -16.62
N ILE A 142 -0.92 -6.52 -16.18
CA ILE A 142 -0.25 -6.78 -14.89
C ILE A 142 -0.87 -5.99 -13.72
N GLY A 143 -1.94 -5.23 -13.98
CA GLY A 143 -2.74 -4.58 -12.95
C GLY A 143 -2.48 -3.09 -12.76
N ILE A 144 -1.75 -2.41 -13.65
CA ILE A 144 -1.64 -0.95 -13.63
C ILE A 144 -2.94 -0.34 -14.15
N SER A 145 -3.51 0.61 -13.40
CA SER A 145 -4.79 1.20 -13.77
C SER A 145 -4.65 2.11 -15.00
N PRO A 146 -5.67 2.21 -15.87
CA PRO A 146 -5.61 3.10 -17.04
C PRO A 146 -5.35 4.56 -16.69
N SER A 147 -5.82 5.01 -15.53
CA SER A 147 -5.61 6.39 -15.03
C SER A 147 -4.17 6.69 -14.67
N GLU A 148 -3.40 5.68 -14.29
CA GLU A 148 -2.00 5.82 -13.87
C GLU A 148 -1.02 5.39 -14.98
N LEU A 149 -1.52 4.77 -16.05
CA LEU A 149 -0.71 4.14 -17.10
C LEU A 149 0.33 5.09 -17.69
N GLN A 150 -0.07 6.35 -17.94
CA GLN A 150 0.80 7.37 -18.54
C GLN A 150 2.01 7.72 -17.68
N ASP A 151 1.93 7.55 -16.36
CA ASP A 151 3.04 7.80 -15.44
C ASP A 151 4.14 6.72 -15.55
N PHE A 152 3.80 5.56 -16.12
CA PHE A 152 4.65 4.37 -16.15
C PHE A 152 5.18 4.01 -17.54
N LEU A 153 4.61 4.57 -18.61
CA LEU A 153 5.03 4.31 -19.98
C LEU A 153 6.47 4.81 -20.23
N PRO A 154 7.34 3.97 -20.81
CA PRO A 154 8.68 4.42 -21.19
C PRO A 154 8.62 5.44 -22.33
N SER A 155 9.42 6.50 -22.22
CA SER A 155 9.51 7.50 -23.28
C SER A 155 10.29 6.95 -24.48
N GLY A 156 9.69 7.02 -25.67
CA GLY A 156 10.37 6.66 -26.93
C GLY A 156 10.54 5.16 -27.17
N MET A 157 9.91 4.29 -26.37
CA MET A 157 9.87 2.84 -26.60
C MET A 157 8.44 2.40 -26.88
N PHE A 158 8.26 1.57 -27.90
CA PHE A 158 6.95 1.06 -28.31
C PHE A 158 6.84 -0.45 -28.14
N PHE A 159 7.97 -1.17 -28.13
CA PHE A 159 7.98 -2.63 -28.10
C PHE A 159 8.59 -3.15 -26.81
N LEU A 160 7.98 -4.18 -26.20
CA LEU A 160 8.49 -4.80 -24.97
C LEU A 160 9.86 -5.44 -25.21
N ALA A 161 10.09 -5.97 -26.42
CA ALA A 161 11.37 -6.54 -26.84
C ALA A 161 12.54 -5.55 -26.74
N ASP A 162 12.28 -4.24 -26.83
CA ASP A 162 13.31 -3.19 -26.68
C ASP A 162 13.78 -3.04 -25.21
N ASN A 163 13.03 -3.61 -24.27
CA ASN A 163 13.35 -3.63 -22.84
C ASN A 163 13.43 -5.07 -22.31
N SER A 164 14.46 -5.80 -22.73
CA SER A 164 14.70 -7.19 -22.34
C SER A 164 14.82 -7.40 -20.83
N ALA A 165 15.41 -6.46 -20.09
CA ALA A 165 15.51 -6.55 -18.63
C ALA A 165 14.13 -6.57 -17.96
N LEU A 166 13.18 -5.76 -18.44
CA LEU A 166 11.82 -5.74 -17.92
C LEU A 166 11.12 -7.08 -18.16
N VAL A 167 11.24 -7.62 -19.37
CA VAL A 167 10.61 -8.90 -19.74
C VAL A 167 11.25 -10.06 -18.97
N ASP A 168 12.57 -10.10 -18.84
CA ASP A 168 13.30 -11.12 -18.09
C ASP A 168 12.88 -11.12 -16.61
N ASN A 169 12.87 -9.97 -15.95
CA ASN A 169 12.48 -9.88 -14.54
C ASN A 169 10.97 -10.12 -14.33
N PHE A 170 10.11 -9.74 -15.27
CA PHE A 170 8.71 -10.14 -15.29
C PHE A 170 8.56 -11.67 -15.30
N HIS A 171 9.32 -12.37 -16.14
CA HIS A 171 9.29 -13.84 -16.17
C HIS A 171 9.83 -14.47 -14.89
N VAL A 172 10.88 -13.90 -14.28
CA VAL A 172 11.37 -14.36 -12.97
C VAL A 172 10.25 -14.28 -11.93
N LEU A 173 9.52 -13.16 -11.84
CA LEU A 173 8.38 -13.00 -10.93
C LEU A 173 7.28 -14.02 -11.20
N CYS A 174 6.92 -14.22 -12.48
CA CYS A 174 5.90 -15.20 -12.88
C CYS A 174 6.30 -16.63 -12.51
N ASN A 175 7.53 -17.03 -12.83
CA ASN A 175 8.06 -18.37 -12.57
C ASN A 175 8.26 -18.61 -11.07
N TYR A 176 8.55 -17.56 -10.31
CA TYR A 176 8.57 -17.60 -8.86
C TYR A 176 7.16 -17.75 -8.26
N GLY A 177 6.09 -17.51 -9.02
CA GLY A 177 4.70 -17.71 -8.59
C GLY A 177 3.99 -16.43 -8.15
N VAL A 178 4.55 -15.25 -8.43
CA VAL A 178 3.86 -13.98 -8.22
C VAL A 178 2.65 -13.90 -9.16
N PRO A 179 1.43 -13.64 -8.66
CA PRO A 179 0.27 -13.46 -9.52
C PRO A 179 0.51 -12.34 -10.53
N ARG A 180 0.35 -12.62 -11.83
CA ARG A 180 0.66 -11.69 -12.92
C ARG A 180 -0.05 -10.33 -12.76
N ASN A 181 -1.31 -10.33 -12.33
CA ASN A 181 -2.12 -9.13 -12.08
C ASN A 181 -1.72 -8.33 -10.82
N ARG A 182 -0.70 -8.79 -10.08
CA ARG A 182 -0.11 -8.10 -8.92
C ARG A 182 1.29 -7.60 -9.20
N ILE A 183 1.90 -7.99 -10.31
CA ILE A 183 3.25 -7.53 -10.70
C ILE A 183 3.25 -6.01 -10.94
N GLY A 184 2.12 -5.43 -11.37
CA GLY A 184 1.96 -3.99 -11.48
C GLY A 184 2.21 -3.23 -10.17
N GLU A 185 1.85 -3.80 -9.00
CA GLU A 185 2.15 -3.17 -7.70
C GLU A 185 3.67 -3.09 -7.46
N ILE A 186 4.39 -4.14 -7.84
CA ILE A 186 5.86 -4.18 -7.77
C ILE A 186 6.46 -3.12 -8.69
N TYR A 187 5.97 -3.03 -9.94
CA TYR A 187 6.46 -2.05 -10.90
C TYR A 187 6.25 -0.60 -10.43
N LYS A 188 5.13 -0.32 -9.76
CA LYS A 188 4.79 1.01 -9.25
C LYS A 188 5.71 1.47 -8.10
N GLU A 189 5.99 0.60 -7.14
CA GLU A 189 6.79 0.97 -5.95
C GLU A 189 8.30 0.69 -6.12
N ALA A 190 8.66 -0.29 -6.94
CA ALA A 190 9.99 -0.86 -7.06
C ALA A 190 10.39 -1.07 -8.53
N LYS A 191 10.29 -0.02 -9.34
CA LYS A 191 10.55 -0.06 -10.80
C LYS A 191 11.96 -0.57 -11.13
N GLU A 192 12.92 -0.33 -10.25
CA GLU A 192 14.32 -0.74 -10.36
C GLU A 192 14.47 -2.26 -10.52
N VAL A 193 13.55 -3.05 -9.93
CA VAL A 193 13.52 -4.51 -10.05
C VAL A 193 13.47 -4.95 -11.50
N PHE A 194 12.78 -4.19 -12.35
CA PHE A 194 12.63 -4.50 -13.77
C PHE A 194 13.83 -4.04 -14.61
N GLY A 195 14.79 -3.34 -14.00
CA GLY A 195 16.08 -3.00 -14.61
C GLY A 195 17.22 -3.91 -14.17
N TYR A 196 16.97 -4.91 -13.32
CA TYR A 196 18.00 -5.78 -12.80
C TYR A 196 18.64 -6.67 -13.88
N PRO A 197 19.97 -6.92 -13.79
CA PRO A 197 20.62 -7.89 -14.65
C PRO A 197 19.97 -9.26 -14.53
N LYS A 198 19.97 -10.02 -15.62
CA LYS A 198 19.43 -11.36 -15.67
C LYS A 198 20.01 -12.24 -14.55
N GLY A 199 19.13 -12.90 -13.80
CA GLY A 199 19.50 -13.79 -12.69
C GLY A 199 19.55 -13.11 -11.33
N PHE A 200 19.81 -11.79 -11.26
CA PHE A 200 19.97 -11.07 -10.00
C PHE A 200 18.71 -11.14 -9.12
N LEU A 201 17.52 -10.93 -9.69
CA LEU A 201 16.26 -11.04 -8.94
C LEU A 201 16.02 -12.45 -8.38
N LEU A 202 16.45 -13.48 -9.10
CA LEU A 202 16.31 -14.87 -8.65
C LEU A 202 17.29 -15.17 -7.50
N GLU A 203 18.53 -14.69 -7.58
CA GLU A 203 19.51 -14.77 -6.49
C GLU A 203 18.95 -14.09 -5.24
N LYS A 204 18.34 -12.91 -5.39
CA LYS A 204 17.71 -12.21 -4.28
C LYS A 204 16.58 -13.01 -3.62
N PHE A 205 15.75 -13.71 -4.41
CA PHE A 205 14.75 -14.60 -3.82
C PHE A 205 15.38 -15.76 -3.04
N ARG A 206 16.50 -16.31 -3.53
CA ARG A 206 17.23 -17.37 -2.82
C ARG A 206 17.81 -16.89 -1.50
N GLU A 207 18.35 -15.68 -1.45
CA GLU A 207 18.83 -15.09 -0.18
C GLU A 207 17.71 -15.04 0.87
N TYR A 208 16.48 -14.72 0.47
CA TYR A 208 15.32 -14.78 1.38
C TYR A 208 14.93 -16.21 1.77
N GLU A 209 15.01 -17.17 0.86
CA GLU A 209 14.78 -18.59 1.18
C GLU A 209 15.84 -19.10 2.18
N GLU A 210 17.09 -18.67 2.06
CA GLU A 210 18.19 -19.00 2.99
C GLU A 210 17.98 -18.43 4.41
N LEU A 211 17.18 -17.38 4.57
CA LEU A 211 16.72 -16.89 5.88
C LEU A 211 15.60 -17.76 6.50
N GLY A 212 15.24 -18.86 5.84
CA GLY A 212 14.22 -19.80 6.27
C GLY A 212 12.79 -19.35 5.95
N LEU A 213 12.63 -18.40 5.02
CA LEU A 213 11.31 -17.86 4.65
C LEU A 213 10.63 -18.76 3.64
N SER A 214 9.33 -18.99 3.83
CA SER A 214 8.55 -19.76 2.87
C SER A 214 8.37 -19.00 1.56
N LYS A 215 8.29 -19.73 0.45
CA LYS A 215 8.05 -19.13 -0.88
C LYS A 215 6.75 -18.30 -0.93
N SER A 216 5.69 -18.75 -0.23
CA SER A 216 4.44 -18.00 -0.10
C SER A 216 4.62 -16.68 0.64
N PHE A 217 5.44 -16.66 1.70
CA PHE A 217 5.81 -15.45 2.42
C PHE A 217 6.58 -14.47 1.54
N ILE A 218 7.61 -14.94 0.83
CA ILE A 218 8.42 -14.11 -0.08
C ILE A 218 7.57 -13.50 -1.19
N ILE A 219 6.68 -14.28 -1.83
CA ILE A 219 5.74 -13.77 -2.85
C ILE A 219 4.86 -12.67 -2.25
N LYS A 220 4.31 -12.90 -1.05
CA LYS A 220 3.44 -11.94 -0.37
C LYS A 220 4.19 -10.66 -0.04
N LEU A 221 5.43 -10.76 0.45
CA LEU A 221 6.29 -9.63 0.74
C LEU A 221 6.65 -8.84 -0.51
N GLY A 222 7.02 -9.52 -1.60
CA GLY A 222 7.34 -8.87 -2.86
C GLY A 222 6.19 -8.00 -3.39
N VAL A 223 4.94 -8.43 -3.20
CA VAL A 223 3.75 -7.67 -3.62
C VAL A 223 3.33 -6.60 -2.62
N CYS A 224 3.39 -6.87 -1.31
CA CYS A 224 2.88 -5.97 -0.27
C CYS A 224 3.92 -4.97 0.27
N CYS A 225 5.20 -5.26 0.05
CA CYS A 225 6.36 -4.43 0.41
C CYS A 225 7.43 -4.46 -0.70
N PRO A 226 7.13 -4.08 -1.95
CA PRO A 226 8.07 -4.17 -3.06
C PRO A 226 9.45 -3.55 -2.80
N SER A 227 9.54 -2.54 -1.94
CA SER A 227 10.82 -1.97 -1.47
C SER A 227 11.84 -2.99 -0.91
N ILE A 228 11.39 -4.16 -0.43
CA ILE A 228 12.28 -5.27 -0.03
C ILE A 228 13.09 -5.84 -1.20
N LEU A 229 12.63 -5.62 -2.43
CA LEU A 229 13.29 -6.08 -3.63
C LEU A 229 14.36 -5.10 -4.15
N VAL A 230 14.44 -3.85 -3.64
CA VAL A 230 15.22 -2.75 -4.27
C VAL A 230 16.58 -2.43 -3.63
N GLY A 231 16.96 -2.99 -2.48
CA GLY A 231 18.28 -2.70 -1.87
C GLY A 231 18.88 -3.85 -1.05
N ASP A 232 20.07 -3.62 -0.47
CA ASP A 232 20.77 -4.61 0.38
C ASP A 232 20.55 -4.40 1.89
N HIS A 233 19.92 -3.28 2.27
CA HIS A 233 19.78 -2.88 3.66
C HIS A 233 18.37 -3.19 4.17
N HIS A 234 18.21 -4.42 4.65
CA HIS A 234 16.97 -4.91 5.25
C HIS A 234 17.08 -4.99 6.77
N GLY A 235 17.87 -4.11 7.40
CA GLY A 235 18.14 -4.13 8.84
C GLY A 235 16.86 -4.17 9.67
N GLU A 236 15.91 -3.28 9.41
CA GLU A 236 14.62 -3.29 10.12
C GLU A 236 13.79 -4.54 9.84
N PHE A 237 13.85 -5.08 8.61
CA PHE A 237 13.12 -6.30 8.25
C PHE A 237 13.65 -7.51 9.02
N VAL A 238 14.96 -7.74 9.00
CA VAL A 238 15.60 -8.85 9.72
C VAL A 238 15.31 -8.74 11.22
N VAL A 239 15.44 -7.54 11.81
CA VAL A 239 15.15 -7.31 13.23
C VAL A 239 13.68 -7.62 13.57
N VAL A 240 12.74 -7.15 12.75
CA VAL A 240 11.31 -7.42 12.97
C VAL A 240 11.03 -8.93 12.84
N LEU A 241 11.61 -9.58 11.84
CA LEU A 241 11.38 -11.00 11.58
C LEU A 241 11.93 -11.89 12.71
N ASP A 242 13.16 -11.66 13.15
CA ASP A 242 13.77 -12.37 14.27
C ASP A 242 12.97 -12.16 15.57
N TRP A 243 12.50 -10.93 15.79
CA TRP A 243 11.67 -10.63 16.94
C TRP A 243 10.32 -11.35 16.90
N LEU A 244 9.66 -11.41 15.74
CA LEU A 244 8.39 -12.13 15.58
C LEU A 244 8.58 -13.63 15.81
N LYS A 245 9.64 -14.22 15.26
CA LYS A 245 10.02 -15.62 15.54
C LYS A 245 10.24 -15.83 17.05
N ARG A 246 10.95 -14.93 17.72
CA ARG A 246 11.23 -15.00 19.17
C ARG A 246 9.96 -15.04 20.01
N ILE A 247 8.95 -14.23 19.65
CA ILE A 247 7.67 -14.21 20.37
C ILE A 247 6.66 -15.26 19.86
N GLY A 248 7.04 -16.18 18.97
CA GLY A 248 6.17 -17.25 18.47
C GLY A 248 5.13 -16.79 17.43
N ILE A 249 5.43 -15.75 16.64
CA ILE A 249 4.65 -15.36 15.46
C ILE A 249 5.36 -15.86 14.20
N GLU A 250 4.73 -16.80 13.50
CA GLU A 250 5.23 -17.41 12.28
C GLU A 250 4.87 -16.61 11.01
N ASP A 251 5.63 -16.86 9.94
CA ASP A 251 5.49 -16.21 8.63
C ASP A 251 4.08 -16.34 8.03
N ASP A 252 3.46 -17.53 8.16
CA ASP A 252 2.12 -17.82 7.64
C ASP A 252 1.05 -16.93 8.30
N TRP A 253 1.24 -16.59 9.57
CA TRP A 253 0.35 -15.66 10.26
C TRP A 253 0.42 -14.28 9.61
N ILE A 254 1.62 -13.77 9.33
CA ILE A 254 1.81 -12.47 8.69
C ILE A 254 1.15 -12.48 7.30
N VAL A 255 1.40 -13.51 6.49
CA VAL A 255 0.81 -13.68 5.15
C VAL A 255 -0.71 -13.62 5.18
N SER A 256 -1.33 -14.25 6.17
CA SER A 256 -2.80 -14.32 6.30
C SER A 256 -3.45 -12.96 6.55
N TYR A 257 -2.73 -12.01 7.15
CA TYR A 257 -3.25 -10.69 7.50
C TYR A 257 -2.75 -9.55 6.59
N MET A 258 -1.70 -9.78 5.81
CA MET A 258 -1.24 -8.82 4.81
C MET A 258 -2.21 -8.74 3.62
N SER A 259 -2.53 -7.53 3.19
CA SER A 259 -3.36 -7.27 2.02
C SER A 259 -2.51 -6.76 0.86
N CYS A 260 -2.63 -7.36 -0.32
CA CYS A 260 -1.95 -6.91 -1.55
C CYS A 260 -2.51 -5.58 -2.10
N SER A 261 -3.52 -4.99 -1.44
CA SER A 261 -4.03 -3.65 -1.73
C SER A 261 -3.48 -2.57 -0.79
N ARG A 262 -2.54 -2.92 0.09
CA ARG A 262 -1.94 -2.02 1.07
C ARG A 262 -0.43 -2.14 1.00
N THR A 263 0.25 -1.02 1.23
CA THR A 263 1.69 -0.98 1.43
C THR A 263 2.00 -1.05 2.92
N TYR A 264 3.00 -1.84 3.28
CA TYR A 264 3.46 -1.99 4.65
C TYR A 264 4.91 -1.52 4.77
N SER A 265 5.33 -1.17 5.99
CA SER A 265 6.66 -0.61 6.24
C SER A 265 7.27 -1.28 7.46
N TRP A 266 8.38 -1.97 7.26
CA TRP A 266 9.13 -2.63 8.33
C TRP A 266 9.56 -1.66 9.42
N LYS A 267 9.95 -0.44 9.04
CA LYS A 267 10.22 0.65 10.00
C LYS A 267 9.02 0.94 10.91
N LYS A 268 7.79 0.97 10.37
CA LYS A 268 6.59 1.20 11.20
C LYS A 268 6.29 0.03 12.13
N MET A 269 6.57 -1.20 11.70
CA MET A 269 6.41 -2.38 12.54
C MET A 269 7.44 -2.35 13.68
N LEU A 270 8.69 -2.01 13.37
CA LEU A 270 9.76 -1.82 14.35
C LEU A 270 9.43 -0.71 15.36
N ASP A 271 9.00 0.47 14.88
CA ASP A 271 8.52 1.57 15.74
C ASP A 271 7.41 1.09 16.70
N ALA A 272 6.53 0.18 16.24
CA ALA A 272 5.43 -0.32 17.05
C ALA A 272 5.91 -1.28 18.14
N ILE A 273 6.83 -2.19 17.80
CA ILE A 273 7.47 -3.09 18.77
C ILE A 273 8.21 -2.27 19.84
N GLN A 274 9.02 -1.30 19.42
CA GLN A 274 9.79 -0.44 20.33
C GLN A 274 8.90 0.38 21.25
N LEU A 275 7.81 0.97 20.73
CA LEU A 275 6.88 1.72 21.59
C LEU A 275 6.22 0.83 22.65
N LEU A 276 5.84 -0.41 22.29
CA LEU A 276 5.21 -1.31 23.26
C LEU A 276 6.19 -1.76 24.33
N ASP A 277 7.46 -1.99 23.98
CA ASP A 277 8.52 -2.25 24.94
C ASP A 277 8.74 -1.07 25.89
N GLU A 278 8.81 0.16 25.35
CA GLU A 278 8.90 1.39 26.15
C GLU A 278 7.70 1.56 27.11
N VAL A 279 6.50 1.15 26.68
CA VAL A 279 5.29 1.16 27.50
C VAL A 279 5.36 0.11 28.62
N GLY A 280 6.19 -0.93 28.47
CA GLY A 280 6.40 -1.99 29.46
C GLY A 280 5.65 -3.28 29.16
N TYR A 281 5.20 -3.50 27.92
CA TYR A 281 4.62 -4.77 27.51
C TYR A 281 5.68 -5.88 27.55
N SER A 282 5.35 -7.02 28.14
CA SER A 282 6.15 -8.24 27.98
C SER A 282 5.99 -8.82 26.58
N GLU A 283 6.92 -9.68 26.17
CA GLU A 283 6.84 -10.39 24.89
C GLU A 283 5.55 -11.21 24.74
N GLU A 284 5.12 -11.88 25.81
CA GLU A 284 3.86 -12.64 25.84
C GLU A 284 2.64 -11.70 25.66
N GLN A 285 2.65 -10.53 26.32
CA GLN A 285 1.57 -9.56 26.17
C GLN A 285 1.54 -8.99 24.75
N MET A 286 2.70 -8.71 24.13
CA MET A 286 2.75 -8.26 22.74
C MET A 286 2.29 -9.35 21.76
N HIS A 287 2.67 -10.61 21.99
CA HIS A 287 2.16 -11.75 21.22
C HIS A 287 0.64 -11.78 21.22
N ASN A 288 0.03 -11.77 22.41
CA ASN A 288 -1.42 -11.80 22.56
C ASN A 288 -2.09 -10.57 21.93
N LEU A 289 -1.50 -9.39 22.10
CA LEU A 289 -1.99 -8.14 21.52
C LEU A 289 -2.00 -8.19 19.98
N PHE A 290 -0.93 -8.67 19.36
CA PHE A 290 -0.81 -8.77 17.91
C PHE A 290 -1.70 -9.87 17.35
N LYS A 291 -1.76 -11.05 17.97
CA LYS A 291 -2.70 -12.11 17.57
C LYS A 291 -4.15 -11.63 17.58
N ALA A 292 -4.54 -10.87 18.61
CA ALA A 292 -5.88 -10.29 18.69
C ALA A 292 -6.10 -9.19 17.64
N ASN A 293 -5.09 -8.35 17.39
CA ASN A 293 -5.20 -7.25 16.42
C ASN A 293 -3.92 -7.06 15.57
N PRO A 294 -3.81 -7.81 14.46
CA PRO A 294 -2.61 -7.79 13.60
C PRO A 294 -2.29 -6.40 13.03
N LYS A 295 -3.30 -5.53 12.90
CA LYS A 295 -3.12 -4.18 12.35
C LYS A 295 -2.24 -3.30 13.22
N LEU A 296 -2.18 -3.54 14.54
CA LEU A 296 -1.32 -2.76 15.45
C LEU A 296 0.16 -2.92 15.08
N LEU A 297 0.56 -4.13 14.71
CA LEU A 297 1.90 -4.42 14.21
C LEU A 297 2.04 -3.98 12.75
N LEU A 298 1.23 -4.57 11.86
CA LEU A 298 1.45 -4.46 10.41
C LEU A 298 1.34 -3.02 9.90
N GLU A 299 0.33 -2.28 10.33
CA GLU A 299 0.12 -0.88 9.90
C GLU A 299 0.86 0.12 10.82
N GLY A 300 1.37 -0.37 11.95
CA GLY A 300 1.92 0.41 13.04
C GLY A 300 0.88 1.29 13.74
N PHE A 301 1.35 2.07 14.72
CA PHE A 301 0.48 3.03 15.40
C PHE A 301 0.12 4.23 14.52
N GLY A 302 -1.18 4.45 14.35
CA GLY A 302 -1.71 5.49 13.47
C GLY A 302 -1.29 6.90 13.89
N LYS A 303 -1.28 7.83 12.91
CA LYS A 303 -0.91 9.24 13.10
C LYS A 303 -1.67 9.92 14.26
N LYS A 304 -2.91 9.48 14.57
CA LYS A 304 -3.69 10.05 15.68
C LYS A 304 -3.16 9.66 17.05
N LEU A 305 -2.67 8.43 17.23
CA LEU A 305 -2.07 8.02 18.52
C LEU A 305 -0.79 8.81 18.78
N ARG A 306 0.09 8.92 17.78
CA ARG A 306 1.31 9.73 17.88
C ARG A 306 0.99 11.20 18.21
N MET A 307 -0.03 11.77 17.56
CA MET A 307 -0.48 13.15 17.83
C MET A 307 -1.08 13.30 19.23
N PHE A 308 -1.83 12.32 19.71
CA PHE A 308 -2.37 12.30 21.06
C PHE A 308 -1.23 12.30 22.08
N LEU A 309 -0.27 11.37 21.98
CA LEU A 309 0.90 11.30 22.86
C LEU A 309 1.64 12.64 22.95
N VAL A 310 1.94 13.24 21.80
CA VAL A 310 2.65 14.54 21.75
C VAL A 310 1.82 15.66 22.39
N ARG A 311 0.52 15.73 22.12
CA ARG A 311 -0.34 16.79 22.67
C ARG A 311 -0.56 16.62 24.17
N SER A 312 -0.85 15.41 24.64
CA SER A 312 -1.03 15.11 26.06
C SER A 312 0.24 15.43 26.85
N HIS A 313 1.41 15.05 26.33
CA HIS A 313 2.68 15.42 26.95
C HIS A 313 2.88 16.94 27.02
N LYS A 314 2.58 17.67 25.93
CA LYS A 314 2.65 19.14 25.91
C LYS A 314 1.70 19.82 26.90
N LEU A 315 0.57 19.19 27.21
CA LEU A 315 -0.39 19.66 28.21
C LEU A 315 0.07 19.37 29.64
N GLY A 316 1.12 18.56 29.84
CA GLY A 316 1.62 18.21 31.16
C GLY A 316 1.21 16.81 31.66
N VAL A 317 0.53 16.00 30.82
CA VAL A 317 0.25 14.60 31.16
C VAL A 317 1.57 13.83 31.16
N LYS A 318 1.91 13.24 32.31
CA LYS A 318 3.14 12.46 32.46
C LYS A 318 3.10 11.21 31.57
N VAL A 319 4.24 10.89 30.94
CA VAL A 319 4.35 9.74 30.02
C VAL A 319 4.01 8.42 30.70
N ASN A 320 4.49 8.22 31.93
CA ASN A 320 4.21 7.01 32.72
C ASN A 320 2.71 6.80 32.99
N VAL A 321 1.94 7.87 33.18
CA VAL A 321 0.47 7.80 33.31
C VAL A 321 -0.15 7.36 31.98
N MET A 322 0.28 7.93 30.85
CA MET A 322 -0.22 7.46 29.54
C MET A 322 0.11 5.98 29.31
N TYR A 323 1.31 5.55 29.68
CA TYR A 323 1.76 4.17 29.50
C TYR A 323 0.98 3.20 30.40
N SER A 324 0.69 3.55 31.65
CA SER A 324 -0.16 2.73 32.52
C SER A 324 -1.56 2.53 31.93
N TYR A 325 -2.14 3.59 31.34
CA TYR A 325 -3.42 3.47 30.63
C TYR A 325 -3.34 2.59 29.39
N PHE A 326 -2.24 2.61 28.64
CA PHE A 326 -2.10 1.74 27.48
C PHE A 326 -2.02 0.27 27.90
N MET A 327 -1.28 -0.03 28.97
CA MET A 327 -1.19 -1.36 29.56
C MET A 327 -2.55 -1.85 30.06
N GLU A 328 -3.27 -1.04 30.85
CA GLU A 328 -4.55 -1.43 31.45
C GLU A 328 -5.69 -1.42 30.42
N TYR A 329 -5.62 -0.54 29.41
CA TYR A 329 -6.65 -0.35 28.39
C TYR A 329 -6.05 -0.35 26.96
N PRO A 330 -5.62 -1.51 26.42
CA PRO A 330 -4.93 -1.60 25.12
C PRO A 330 -5.74 -1.06 23.93
N HIS A 331 -7.06 -0.99 24.05
CA HIS A 331 -7.93 -0.43 23.01
C HIS A 331 -7.66 1.05 22.73
N ILE A 332 -7.04 1.79 23.66
CA ILE A 332 -6.64 3.20 23.47
C ILE A 332 -5.64 3.34 22.31
N LEU A 333 -4.80 2.32 22.08
CA LEU A 333 -3.81 2.28 21.00
C LEU A 333 -4.47 2.33 19.60
N LEU A 334 -5.77 2.04 19.51
CA LEU A 334 -6.51 2.13 18.26
C LEU A 334 -6.65 3.58 17.78
N ASN A 335 -6.41 3.81 16.50
CA ASN A 335 -6.49 5.14 15.88
C ASN A 335 -7.86 5.83 16.08
N LYS A 336 -8.95 5.05 16.21
CA LYS A 336 -10.30 5.57 16.53
C LYS A 336 -10.35 6.14 17.95
N CYS A 337 -9.84 5.42 18.94
CA CYS A 337 -9.83 5.83 20.34
C CYS A 337 -8.91 7.04 20.55
N ALA A 338 -7.71 7.02 19.95
CA ALA A 338 -6.83 8.20 19.94
C ALA A 338 -7.48 9.44 19.28
N LYS A 339 -8.27 9.26 18.21
CA LYS A 339 -9.04 10.35 17.59
C LYS A 339 -10.09 10.92 18.55
N ASN A 340 -10.76 10.08 19.32
CA ASN A 340 -11.73 10.53 20.32
C ASN A 340 -11.07 11.38 21.41
N LEU A 341 -9.92 10.93 21.93
CA LEU A 341 -9.14 11.66 22.93
C LEU A 341 -8.63 13.01 22.41
N LEU A 342 -8.17 13.06 21.15
CA LEU A 342 -7.82 14.33 20.51
C LEU A 342 -9.01 15.29 20.43
N ARG A 343 -10.23 14.80 20.20
CA ARG A 343 -11.43 15.64 20.20
C ARG A 343 -11.76 16.18 21.58
N VAL A 344 -11.56 15.39 22.62
CA VAL A 344 -11.73 15.82 24.01
C VAL A 344 -10.79 16.98 24.30
N ILE A 345 -9.50 16.83 23.98
CA ILE A 345 -8.51 17.91 24.08
C ILE A 345 -8.97 19.15 23.31
N ASP A 346 -9.39 18.99 22.05
CA ASP A 346 -9.86 20.11 21.23
C ASP A 346 -11.07 20.83 21.86
N ILE A 347 -12.00 20.11 22.49
CA ILE A 347 -13.17 20.68 23.16
C ILE A 347 -12.76 21.44 24.42
N LEU A 348 -11.96 20.82 25.29
CA LEU A 348 -11.52 21.43 26.55
C LEU A 348 -10.71 22.71 26.29
N CYS A 349 -9.83 22.71 25.28
CA CYS A 349 -9.16 23.95 24.86
C CYS A 349 -10.14 25.00 24.32
N ALA A 350 -11.18 24.61 23.57
CA ALA A 350 -12.11 25.56 22.95
C ALA A 350 -13.05 26.27 23.94
N ILE A 351 -13.32 25.64 25.08
CA ILE A 351 -14.08 26.22 26.20
C ILE A 351 -13.20 27.04 27.15
N GLY A 352 -11.88 27.08 26.93
CA GLY A 352 -10.95 27.87 27.73
C GLY A 352 -10.50 27.17 29.02
N MET A 353 -10.43 25.84 29.03
CA MET A 353 -9.87 25.10 30.17
C MET A 353 -8.36 25.25 30.22
N GLU A 354 -7.83 25.44 31.44
CA GLU A 354 -6.39 25.60 31.67
C GLU A 354 -5.64 24.29 31.42
N THR A 355 -4.36 24.41 31.04
CA THR A 355 -3.58 23.25 30.57
C THR A 355 -3.37 22.17 31.64
N ASP A 356 -3.17 22.58 32.89
CA ASP A 356 -3.02 21.73 34.06
C ASP A 356 -4.33 20.98 34.39
N GLU A 357 -5.46 21.66 34.30
CA GLU A 357 -6.79 21.05 34.47
C GLU A 357 -7.06 20.01 33.37
N ILE A 358 -6.73 20.31 32.12
CA ILE A 358 -6.83 19.34 31.01
C ILE A 358 -5.95 18.13 31.31
N ALA A 359 -4.72 18.34 31.77
CA ALA A 359 -3.82 17.24 32.10
C ALA A 359 -4.36 16.37 33.25
N GLN A 360 -4.94 16.96 34.28
CA GLN A 360 -5.56 16.25 35.39
C GLN A 360 -6.76 15.42 34.92
N ILE A 361 -7.64 16.00 34.11
CA ILE A 361 -8.79 15.30 33.54
C ILE A 361 -8.33 14.10 32.69
N LEU A 362 -7.35 14.28 31.81
CA LEU A 362 -6.82 13.19 30.99
C LEU A 362 -6.18 12.10 31.86
N SER A 363 -5.42 12.49 32.88
CA SER A 363 -4.76 11.54 33.79
C SER A 363 -5.74 10.66 34.56
N ASN A 364 -6.98 11.10 34.76
CA ASN A 364 -7.96 10.38 35.56
C ASN A 364 -9.04 9.67 34.72
N TYR A 365 -9.34 10.17 33.51
CA TYR A 365 -10.54 9.77 32.77
C TYR A 365 -10.29 9.39 31.30
N MET A 366 -9.04 9.29 30.82
CA MET A 366 -8.78 9.01 29.40
C MET A 366 -9.39 7.69 28.92
N HIS A 367 -9.37 6.63 29.72
CA HIS A 367 -9.97 5.35 29.32
C HIS A 367 -11.46 5.49 28.97
N LEU A 368 -12.22 6.22 29.78
CA LEU A 368 -13.64 6.48 29.55
C LEU A 368 -13.87 7.33 28.30
N PHE A 369 -13.11 8.41 28.14
CA PHE A 369 -13.24 9.26 26.96
C PHE A 369 -12.84 8.55 25.67
N SER A 370 -11.87 7.64 25.71
CA SER A 370 -11.39 6.93 24.52
C SER A 370 -12.47 6.09 23.83
N THR A 371 -13.47 5.62 24.59
CA THR A 371 -14.56 4.76 24.11
C THR A 371 -15.72 5.53 23.47
N HIS A 372 -15.79 6.85 23.66
CA HIS A 372 -16.90 7.68 23.22
C HIS A 372 -16.54 8.53 21.99
N SER A 373 -17.44 8.62 21.01
CA SER A 373 -17.24 9.48 19.84
C SER A 373 -17.75 10.89 20.14
N PHE A 374 -16.88 11.89 20.02
CA PHE A 374 -17.23 13.28 20.27
C PHE A 374 -17.48 14.07 18.98
N LYS A 375 -18.41 15.02 19.06
CA LYS A 375 -18.61 16.05 18.03
C LYS A 375 -17.43 17.02 18.00
N GLY A 376 -17.34 17.84 16.96
CA GLY A 376 -16.30 18.88 16.88
C GLY A 376 -16.55 20.01 17.89
N PRO A 377 -15.51 20.71 18.36
CA PRO A 377 -15.65 21.76 19.39
C PRO A 377 -16.66 22.85 18.99
N ARG A 378 -16.64 23.31 17.73
CA ARG A 378 -17.60 24.30 17.22
C ARG A 378 -19.04 23.81 17.33
N THR A 379 -19.29 22.55 16.97
CA THR A 379 -20.62 21.93 17.02
C THR A 379 -21.13 21.82 18.45
N VAL A 380 -20.28 21.34 19.37
CA VAL A 380 -20.60 21.23 20.80
C VAL A 380 -21.00 22.59 21.37
N ILE A 381 -20.17 23.62 21.12
CA ILE A 381 -20.42 24.98 21.61
C ILE A 381 -21.72 25.56 21.00
N SER A 382 -21.99 25.33 19.71
CA SER A 382 -23.21 25.85 19.06
C SER A 382 -24.51 25.15 19.48
N GLU A 383 -24.46 23.85 19.76
CA GLU A 383 -25.66 23.06 20.08
C GLU A 383 -26.09 23.20 21.54
N LEU A 384 -25.14 23.36 22.46
CA LEU A 384 -25.45 23.42 23.89
C LEU A 384 -26.16 24.71 24.29
N LYS A 385 -26.09 25.79 23.49
CA LYS A 385 -26.70 27.12 23.78
C LYS A 385 -26.42 27.64 25.20
N VAL A 386 -25.32 27.16 25.81
CA VAL A 386 -24.87 27.49 27.16
C VAL A 386 -23.61 28.34 27.03
N GLU A 387 -23.42 29.30 27.95
CA GLU A 387 -22.23 30.12 27.95
C GLU A 387 -20.97 29.28 28.19
N LYS A 388 -19.84 29.62 27.55
CA LYS A 388 -18.60 28.86 27.70
C LYS A 388 -18.15 28.74 29.15
N ALA A 389 -18.34 29.79 29.95
CA ALA A 389 -17.97 29.81 31.37
C ALA A 389 -18.80 28.83 32.19
N GLU A 390 -20.10 28.73 31.93
CA GLU A 390 -20.98 27.76 32.58
C GLU A 390 -20.59 26.33 32.19
N LEU A 391 -20.33 26.08 30.90
CA LEU A 391 -19.87 24.78 30.41
C LEU A 391 -18.52 24.38 31.03
N LEU A 392 -17.60 25.34 31.16
CA LEU A 392 -16.32 25.15 31.84
C LEU A 392 -16.54 24.71 33.29
N GLN A 393 -17.38 25.42 34.05
CA GLN A 393 -17.65 25.08 35.45
C GLN A 393 -18.29 23.70 35.61
N VAL A 394 -19.28 23.37 34.76
CA VAL A 394 -19.95 22.06 34.78
C VAL A 394 -18.96 20.91 34.57
N ILE A 395 -17.98 21.08 33.68
CA ILE A 395 -16.96 20.06 33.39
C ILE A 395 -15.89 20.01 34.50
N LYS A 396 -15.56 21.15 35.13
CA LYS A 396 -14.68 21.16 36.30
C LYS A 396 -15.29 20.37 37.47
N ASP A 397 -16.59 20.53 37.70
CA ASP A 397 -17.30 19.84 38.77
C ASP A 397 -17.44 18.33 38.50
N ASP A 398 -17.71 17.95 37.25
CA ASP A 398 -17.81 16.55 36.83
C ASP A 398 -17.34 16.38 35.36
N PRO A 399 -16.08 15.95 35.15
CA PRO A 399 -15.52 15.77 33.81
C PRO A 399 -16.29 14.77 32.94
N LEU A 400 -17.02 13.82 33.53
CA LEU A 400 -17.75 12.80 32.78
C LEU A 400 -19.02 13.37 32.12
N LYS A 401 -19.54 14.51 32.59
CA LYS A 401 -20.64 15.21 31.90
C LYS A 401 -20.25 15.61 30.47
N LEU A 402 -18.95 15.75 30.17
CA LEU A 402 -18.52 15.96 28.79
C LEU A 402 -19.00 14.85 27.85
N ILE A 403 -19.08 13.60 28.32
CA ILE A 403 -19.58 12.48 27.52
C ILE A 403 -21.03 12.70 27.13
N SER A 404 -21.91 12.99 28.08
CA SER A 404 -23.33 13.19 27.78
C SER A 404 -23.59 14.43 26.92
N MET A 405 -22.82 15.51 27.14
CA MET A 405 -23.00 16.79 26.46
C MET A 405 -22.41 16.83 25.03
N ALA A 406 -21.29 16.15 24.80
CA ALA A 406 -20.52 16.28 23.56
C ALA A 406 -20.48 15.00 22.70
N SER A 407 -21.08 13.90 23.15
CA SER A 407 -21.14 12.67 22.36
C SER A 407 -21.99 12.82 21.10
N SER A 408 -21.49 12.26 20.02
CA SER A 408 -22.26 12.05 18.79
C SER A 408 -23.28 10.93 19.03
N SER A 409 -24.44 11.22 19.63
CA SER A 409 -25.48 10.22 19.82
C SER A 409 -25.84 9.55 18.49
N LYS A 410 -25.61 8.24 18.35
CA LYS A 410 -26.47 7.41 17.51
C LYS A 410 -27.72 7.15 18.36
N LYS A 411 -28.89 7.64 17.96
CA LYS A 411 -30.15 7.06 18.45
C LYS A 411 -30.13 5.55 18.12
N LYS A 412 -29.79 4.69 19.08
CA LYS A 412 -30.13 3.26 19.15
C LYS A 412 -29.80 2.77 20.56
N SER A 413 -30.79 2.14 21.18
CA SER A 413 -30.85 1.57 22.54
C SER A 413 -29.72 0.59 22.85
N PRO A 414 -29.44 0.32 24.15
CA PRO A 414 -28.34 -0.54 24.57
C PRO A 414 -28.66 -2.00 24.24
N LYS A 415 -28.08 -2.53 23.17
CA LYS A 415 -27.72 -3.95 23.15
C LYS A 415 -26.36 -4.06 23.80
N GLN A 416 -26.26 -4.87 24.84
CA GLN A 416 -25.00 -5.27 25.49
C GLN A 416 -23.94 -5.50 24.41
N ILE A 417 -22.93 -4.63 24.40
CA ILE A 417 -21.73 -4.82 23.60
C ILE A 417 -20.92 -5.87 24.34
N SER A 418 -21.13 -7.13 23.98
CA SER A 418 -20.22 -8.21 24.33
C SER A 418 -18.82 -7.84 23.83
N VAL A 419 -17.83 -7.98 24.71
CA VAL A 419 -16.39 -7.77 24.46
C VAL A 419 -15.86 -8.64 23.32
N TYR A 420 -16.64 -9.61 22.83
CA TYR A 420 -16.34 -10.47 21.69
C TYR A 420 -16.79 -9.91 20.32
N GLY A 421 -17.43 -8.74 20.25
CA GLY A 421 -18.05 -8.22 19.02
C GLY A 421 -17.20 -7.25 18.16
N LEU A 422 -16.00 -6.86 18.63
CA LEU A 422 -15.12 -5.92 17.91
C LEU A 422 -14.09 -6.61 17.00
N PHE A 423 -14.03 -7.95 17.03
CA PHE A 423 -13.18 -8.75 16.16
C PHE A 423 -13.97 -9.13 14.92
N GLY A 424 -13.57 -8.56 13.79
CA GLY A 424 -14.26 -8.72 12.52
C GLY A 424 -14.38 -10.18 12.13
N ARG A 425 -15.60 -10.56 11.72
CA ARG A 425 -15.84 -11.73 10.87
C ARG A 425 -14.86 -11.66 9.69
N SER A 426 -13.91 -12.59 9.63
CA SER A 426 -13.29 -12.95 8.36
C SER A 426 -14.43 -13.45 7.46
N ARG A 427 -14.73 -12.70 6.40
CA ARG A 427 -15.31 -13.31 5.22
C ARG A 427 -14.19 -14.12 4.60
N PHE A 428 -14.20 -15.43 4.83
CA PHE A 428 -13.54 -16.38 3.96
C PHE A 428 -14.07 -16.15 2.53
N GLY A 429 -13.13 -15.90 1.62
CA GLY A 429 -13.39 -15.86 0.20
C GLY A 429 -13.49 -17.27 -0.37
N LEU A 430 -14.16 -17.34 -1.51
CA LEU A 430 -13.53 -17.85 -2.72
C LEU A 430 -13.03 -16.65 -3.52
#